data_AF-A0A7C5I5W0-F1
#
_entry.id   AF-A0A7C5I5W0-F1
#
_cell.length_a   1.000
_cell.length_b   1.000
_cell.length_c   1.000
_cell.angle_alpha   90.00
_cell.angle_beta   90.00
_cell.angle_gamma   90.00
#
_symmetry.space_group_name_H-M   'P 1'
#
loop_
_entity.id
_entity.type
_entity.pdbx_description
1 polymer ?
#
loop_
_entity_poly.entity_id
_entity_poly.type
_entity_poly.pdbx_seq_one_letter_code
_entity_poly.pdbx_strand_id
1 'polypeptide(L)'
;YYNRSRNEVLEEKLGARKVDLETLLRESDFISIHLPLTKETHHLIDYDKICLMKRDSIIVNTARGAVIKEKDLVRALKERKIFGAGLDVYENEPEVSEELKSLDNVVLLPHIGSATLETRTEMAVLAAENLVKALKGERPRYCVNPEVLKD
;
A
#
# COMPACT_ATOMS: atom_id res chain seq x y z
N TYR A 1 -1.35 -7.31 -12.57
CA TYR A 1 -1.49 -6.10 -11.72
C TYR A 1 -2.84 -5.44 -11.99
N TYR A 2 -3.39 -4.78 -10.98
CA TYR A 2 -4.58 -3.95 -11.09
C TYR A 2 -4.16 -2.50 -10.87
N ASN A 3 -4.56 -1.60 -11.77
CA ASN A 3 -4.29 -0.17 -11.67
C ASN A 3 -5.33 0.63 -12.48
N ARG A 4 -5.52 1.91 -12.14
CA ARG A 4 -6.46 2.82 -12.83
C ARG A 4 -6.09 2.97 -14.31
N SER A 5 -4.81 3.14 -14.60
CA SER A 5 -4.25 3.23 -15.95
C SER A 5 -3.29 2.08 -16.23
N ARG A 6 -2.98 1.88 -17.52
CA ARG A 6 -1.92 0.98 -17.97
C ARG A 6 -0.56 1.49 -17.49
N ASN A 7 0.34 0.59 -17.14
CA ASN A 7 1.73 0.87 -16.80
C ASN A 7 2.64 0.12 -17.77
N GLU A 8 3.04 0.79 -18.85
CA GLU A 8 3.87 0.21 -19.92
C GLU A 8 5.22 -0.28 -19.41
N VAL A 9 5.79 0.40 -18.40
CA VAL A 9 7.06 -0.02 -17.79
C VAL A 9 6.93 -1.40 -17.15
N LEU A 10 5.84 -1.67 -16.42
CA LEU A 10 5.62 -2.99 -15.83
C LEU A 10 5.37 -4.06 -16.90
N GLU A 11 4.65 -3.73 -17.97
CA GLU A 11 4.30 -4.68 -19.02
C GLU A 11 5.53 -5.04 -19.88
N GLU A 12 6.27 -4.04 -20.35
CA GLU A 12 7.40 -4.23 -21.26
C GLU A 12 8.65 -4.76 -20.55
N LYS A 13 8.95 -4.26 -19.33
CA LYS A 13 10.19 -4.64 -18.63
C LYS A 13 10.03 -5.89 -17.78
N LEU A 14 8.84 -6.12 -17.22
CA LEU A 14 8.60 -7.19 -16.25
C LEU A 14 7.60 -8.24 -16.74
N GLY A 15 7.05 -8.09 -17.95
CA GLY A 15 6.02 -9.00 -18.48
C GLY A 15 4.73 -8.99 -17.67
N ALA A 16 4.47 -7.93 -16.90
CA ALA A 16 3.30 -7.87 -16.04
C ALA A 16 2.02 -7.82 -16.88
N ARG A 17 0.99 -8.57 -16.49
CA ARG A 17 -0.32 -8.53 -17.16
C ARG A 17 -1.28 -7.63 -16.40
N LYS A 18 -1.89 -6.62 -17.05
CA LYS A 18 -3.00 -5.86 -16.44
C LYS A 18 -4.27 -6.71 -16.45
N VAL A 19 -4.93 -6.80 -15.32
CA VAL A 19 -6.21 -7.51 -15.14
C VAL A 19 -7.14 -6.65 -14.27
N ASP A 20 -8.43 -6.99 -14.23
CA ASP A 20 -9.34 -6.41 -13.25
C ASP A 20 -9.03 -6.94 -11.84
N LEU A 21 -9.61 -6.28 -10.83
CA LEU A 21 -9.33 -6.58 -9.42
C LEU A 21 -9.82 -7.98 -9.01
N GLU A 22 -10.96 -8.43 -9.52
CA GLU A 22 -11.49 -9.76 -9.17
C GLU A 22 -10.60 -10.87 -9.72
N THR A 23 -10.21 -10.77 -10.99
CA THR A 23 -9.24 -11.68 -11.61
C THR A 23 -7.92 -11.69 -10.83
N LEU A 24 -7.40 -10.51 -10.44
CA LEU A 24 -6.18 -10.42 -9.63
C LEU A 24 -6.32 -11.18 -8.31
N LEU A 25 -7.42 -10.99 -7.58
CA LEU A 25 -7.62 -11.62 -6.28
C LEU A 25 -7.75 -13.15 -6.39
N ARG A 26 -8.50 -13.64 -7.39
CA ARG A 26 -8.73 -15.08 -7.60
C ARG A 26 -7.50 -15.84 -8.07
N GLU A 27 -6.68 -15.22 -8.91
CA GLU A 27 -5.56 -15.91 -9.57
C GLU A 27 -4.23 -15.81 -8.81
N SER A 28 -4.07 -14.85 -7.90
CA SER A 28 -2.79 -14.58 -7.23
C SER A 28 -2.56 -15.47 -6.00
N ASP A 29 -1.35 -16.00 -5.89
CA ASP A 29 -0.87 -16.66 -4.65
C ASP A 29 -0.34 -15.63 -3.65
N PHE A 30 0.20 -14.52 -4.14
CA PHE A 30 0.66 -13.39 -3.34
C PHE A 30 0.08 -12.10 -3.87
N ILE A 31 -0.49 -11.28 -2.96
CA ILE A 31 -1.07 -9.98 -3.30
C ILE A 31 -0.31 -8.91 -2.52
N SER A 32 0.37 -8.01 -3.21
CA SER A 32 1.05 -6.85 -2.62
C SER A 32 0.33 -5.55 -2.98
N ILE A 33 -0.01 -4.75 -1.96
CA ILE A 33 -0.74 -3.49 -2.12
C ILE A 33 0.24 -2.32 -2.21
N HIS A 34 0.10 -1.51 -3.26
CA HIS A 34 0.88 -0.30 -3.51
C HIS A 34 -0.01 0.89 -3.93
N LEU A 35 -1.23 0.97 -3.38
CA LEU A 35 -2.19 2.01 -3.70
C LEU A 35 -2.07 3.19 -2.73
N PRO A 36 -2.18 4.45 -3.19
CA PRO A 36 -2.39 5.57 -2.28
C PRO A 36 -3.75 5.42 -1.59
N LEU A 37 -3.90 6.02 -0.41
CA LEU A 37 -5.21 6.12 0.25
C LEU A 37 -5.97 7.33 -0.34
N THR A 38 -7.06 7.03 -1.04
CA THR A 38 -8.03 8.00 -1.57
C THR A 38 -9.43 7.53 -1.21
N LYS A 39 -10.46 8.32 -1.54
CA LYS A 39 -11.86 7.92 -1.30
C LYS A 39 -12.22 6.60 -2.01
N GLU A 40 -11.65 6.37 -3.19
CA GLU A 40 -11.91 5.19 -4.02
C GLU A 40 -11.14 3.96 -3.54
N THR A 41 -10.03 4.13 -2.81
CA THR A 41 -9.22 3.01 -2.31
C THR A 41 -9.46 2.71 -0.84
N HIS A 42 -10.18 3.57 -0.12
CA HIS A 42 -10.57 3.36 1.26
C HIS A 42 -11.44 2.11 1.39
N HIS A 43 -10.98 1.14 2.18
CA HIS A 43 -11.59 -0.18 2.37
C HIS A 43 -11.87 -0.91 1.05
N LEU A 44 -11.03 -0.71 0.03
CA LEU A 44 -11.14 -1.40 -1.25
C LEU A 44 -11.06 -2.93 -1.10
N ILE A 45 -10.31 -3.39 -0.11
CA ILE A 45 -10.19 -4.79 0.27
C ILE A 45 -11.00 -5.00 1.56
N ASP A 46 -12.26 -5.39 1.37
CA ASP A 46 -13.20 -5.79 2.42
C ASP A 46 -13.27 -7.32 2.55
N TYR A 47 -14.14 -7.81 3.42
CA TYR A 47 -14.31 -9.24 3.67
C TYR A 47 -14.63 -10.04 2.40
N ASP A 48 -15.52 -9.51 1.56
CA ASP A 48 -15.98 -10.20 0.36
C ASP A 48 -14.84 -10.32 -0.66
N LYS A 49 -14.05 -9.26 -0.83
CA LYS A 49 -12.84 -9.30 -1.66
C LYS A 49 -11.79 -10.27 -1.13
N ILE A 50 -11.59 -10.34 0.18
CA ILE A 50 -10.67 -11.31 0.77
C ILE A 50 -11.16 -12.74 0.51
N CYS A 51 -12.46 -13.00 0.56
CA CYS A 51 -13.03 -14.31 0.24
C CYS A 51 -12.89 -14.74 -1.22
N LEU A 52 -12.56 -13.81 -2.14
CA LEU A 52 -12.23 -14.16 -3.53
C LEU A 52 -10.83 -14.74 -3.67
N MET A 53 -9.95 -14.47 -2.70
CA MET A 53 -8.56 -14.91 -2.73
C MET A 53 -8.43 -16.42 -2.55
N LYS A 54 -7.31 -16.98 -2.99
CA LYS A 54 -7.00 -18.39 -2.75
C LYS A 54 -6.78 -18.64 -1.26
N ARG A 55 -7.14 -19.84 -0.80
CA ARG A 55 -7.02 -20.21 0.61
C ARG A 55 -5.58 -20.24 1.13
N ASP A 56 -4.64 -20.56 0.25
CA ASP A 56 -3.20 -20.60 0.49
C ASP A 56 -2.49 -19.26 0.17
N SER A 57 -3.23 -18.22 -0.19
CA SER A 57 -2.64 -16.93 -0.56
C SER A 57 -2.22 -16.08 0.64
N ILE A 58 -1.26 -15.18 0.41
CA ILE A 58 -0.79 -14.19 1.36
C ILE A 58 -1.06 -12.78 0.83
N ILE A 59 -1.57 -11.90 1.70
CA ILE A 59 -1.71 -10.47 1.42
C ILE A 59 -0.66 -9.64 2.15
N VAL A 60 0.00 -8.74 1.43
CA VAL A 60 1.04 -7.85 1.96
C VAL A 60 0.60 -6.40 1.77
N ASN A 61 0.63 -5.62 2.85
CA ASN A 61 0.32 -4.19 2.80
C ASN A 61 1.46 -3.37 3.41
N THR A 62 2.19 -2.68 2.54
CA THR A 62 3.19 -1.66 2.89
C THR A 62 2.80 -0.28 2.35
N ALA A 63 1.52 -0.09 2.01
CA ALA A 63 1.00 1.13 1.42
C ALA A 63 0.33 2.01 2.47
N ARG A 64 -0.97 1.80 2.73
CA ARG A 64 -1.75 2.49 3.76
C ARG A 64 -2.73 1.51 4.38
N GLY A 65 -2.89 1.55 5.71
CA GLY A 65 -3.70 0.56 6.43
C GLY A 65 -5.15 0.54 5.97
N ALA A 66 -5.80 1.70 5.91
CA ALA A 66 -7.20 1.85 5.52
C ALA A 66 -7.53 1.51 4.04
N VAL A 67 -6.59 0.95 3.27
CA VAL A 67 -6.92 0.30 1.99
C VAL A 67 -7.60 -1.06 2.23
N ILE A 68 -7.21 -1.74 3.31
CA ILE A 68 -7.85 -2.96 3.79
C ILE A 68 -8.76 -2.59 4.95
N LYS A 69 -9.97 -3.14 4.99
CA LYS A 69 -10.82 -3.06 6.18
C LYS A 69 -10.28 -4.02 7.25
N GLU A 70 -9.58 -3.51 8.25
CA GLU A 70 -8.79 -4.27 9.23
C GLU A 70 -9.62 -5.30 9.97
N LYS A 71 -10.84 -4.93 10.42
CA LYS A 71 -11.76 -5.87 11.08
C LYS A 71 -12.14 -7.05 10.19
N ASP A 72 -12.29 -6.81 8.89
CA ASP A 72 -12.63 -7.86 7.92
C ASP A 72 -11.43 -8.76 7.66
N LEU A 73 -10.21 -8.19 7.61
CA LEU A 73 -8.97 -8.95 7.53
C LEU A 73 -8.77 -9.86 8.74
N VAL A 74 -8.94 -9.33 9.96
CA VAL A 74 -8.87 -10.11 11.20
C VAL A 74 -9.83 -11.28 11.16
N ARG A 75 -11.09 -11.03 10.77
CA ARG A 75 -12.10 -12.08 10.61
C ARG A 75 -11.65 -13.15 9.61
N ALA A 76 -11.20 -12.75 8.43
CA ALA A 76 -10.79 -13.67 7.38
C ALA A 76 -9.59 -14.53 7.78
N LEU A 77 -8.63 -13.97 8.52
CA LEU A 77 -7.48 -14.70 9.05
C LEU A 77 -7.89 -15.71 10.13
N LYS A 78 -8.76 -15.31 11.07
CA LYS A 78 -9.33 -16.21 12.09
C LYS A 78 -10.10 -17.37 11.46
N GLU A 79 -10.89 -17.09 10.42
CA GLU A 79 -11.64 -18.10 9.66
C GLU A 79 -10.77 -18.91 8.68
N ARG A 80 -9.47 -18.61 8.56
CA ARG A 80 -8.53 -19.24 7.63
C ARG A 80 -9.02 -19.22 6.18
N LYS A 81 -9.58 -18.08 5.76
CA LYS A 81 -9.97 -17.79 4.36
C LYS A 81 -8.78 -17.59 3.45
N ILE A 82 -7.69 -17.06 4.00
CA ILE A 82 -6.37 -16.91 3.37
C ILE A 82 -5.31 -17.48 4.31
N PHE A 83 -4.10 -17.70 3.82
CA PHE A 83 -3.03 -18.31 4.60
C PHE A 83 -2.53 -17.34 5.68
N GLY A 84 -2.24 -16.09 5.31
CA GLY A 84 -1.72 -15.11 6.24
C GLY A 84 -1.60 -13.70 5.66
N ALA A 85 -1.07 -12.79 6.46
CA ALA A 85 -0.84 -11.40 6.05
C ALA A 85 0.51 -10.84 6.54
N GLY A 86 1.12 -9.96 5.74
CA GLY A 86 2.27 -9.14 6.14
C GLY A 86 1.91 -7.66 6.13
N LEU A 87 1.97 -7.00 7.29
CA LEU A 87 1.49 -5.62 7.44
C LEU A 87 2.60 -4.73 7.99
N ASP A 88 2.88 -3.64 7.29
CA ASP A 88 3.71 -2.53 7.80
C ASP A 88 2.86 -1.31 8.18
N VAL A 89 1.57 -1.32 7.87
CA VAL A 89 0.65 -0.17 8.05
C VAL A 89 -0.71 -0.60 8.59
N TYR A 90 -1.38 0.29 9.33
CA TYR A 90 -2.63 -0.01 10.08
C TYR A 90 -3.69 1.06 9.88
N GLU A 91 -4.97 0.73 10.12
CA GLU A 91 -6.05 1.71 9.95
C GLU A 91 -5.91 2.91 10.89
N ASN A 92 -5.53 2.66 12.13
CA ASN A 92 -5.54 3.65 13.21
C ASN A 92 -4.14 3.85 13.81
N GLU A 93 -3.13 4.05 12.96
CA GLU A 93 -1.75 4.25 13.43
C GLU A 93 -1.63 5.34 14.50
N PRO A 94 -0.84 5.11 15.58
CA PRO A 94 0.08 3.99 15.79
C PRO A 94 -0.57 2.74 16.41
N GLU A 95 -1.88 2.73 16.59
CA GLU A 95 -2.60 1.62 17.21
C GLU A 95 -2.66 0.41 16.26
N VAL A 96 -2.42 -0.76 16.84
CA VAL A 96 -2.57 -2.06 16.18
C VAL A 96 -3.51 -2.89 17.04
N SER A 97 -4.55 -3.45 16.44
CA SER A 97 -5.53 -4.28 17.15
C SER A 97 -4.85 -5.43 17.91
N GLU A 98 -5.24 -5.63 19.17
CA GLU A 98 -4.81 -6.80 19.96
C GLU A 98 -5.20 -8.12 19.28
N GLU A 99 -6.31 -8.13 18.53
CA GLU A 99 -6.71 -9.30 17.76
C GLU A 99 -5.68 -9.62 16.67
N LEU A 100 -5.16 -8.63 15.93
CA LEU A 100 -4.09 -8.85 14.95
C LEU A 100 -2.83 -9.36 15.63
N LYS A 101 -2.41 -8.73 16.74
CA LYS A 101 -1.20 -9.14 17.49
C LYS A 101 -1.27 -10.57 18.00
N SER A 102 -2.48 -11.08 18.27
CA SER A 102 -2.70 -12.44 18.77
C SER A 102 -2.65 -13.54 17.71
N LEU A 103 -2.67 -13.19 16.42
CA LEU A 103 -2.68 -14.16 15.32
C LEU A 103 -1.27 -14.70 15.04
N ASP A 104 -1.17 -16.00 14.80
CA ASP A 104 0.08 -16.70 14.45
C ASP A 104 0.41 -16.64 12.96
N ASN A 105 -0.56 -16.26 12.13
CA ASN A 105 -0.46 -16.19 10.68
C ASN A 105 -0.35 -14.74 10.15
N VAL A 106 0.21 -13.84 10.96
CA VAL A 106 0.53 -12.48 10.55
C VAL A 106 1.94 -12.07 10.93
N VAL A 107 2.56 -11.23 10.10
CA VAL A 107 3.80 -10.52 10.41
C VAL A 107 3.51 -9.03 10.44
N LEU A 108 3.88 -8.37 11.54
CA LEU A 108 3.53 -6.98 11.83
C LEU A 108 4.80 -6.15 12.01
N LEU A 109 4.90 -5.03 11.29
CA LEU A 109 5.98 -4.05 11.39
C LEU A 109 5.41 -2.64 11.67
N PRO A 110 6.15 -1.76 12.37
CA PRO A 110 5.63 -0.46 12.79
C PRO A 110 5.90 0.67 11.78
N HIS A 111 5.40 0.54 10.54
CA HIS A 111 5.53 1.55 9.47
C HIS A 111 6.97 1.96 9.18
N ILE A 112 7.81 0.95 8.94
CA ILE A 112 9.25 1.09 8.75
C ILE A 112 9.71 0.86 7.31
N GLY A 113 8.80 0.78 6.33
CA GLY A 113 9.15 0.52 4.93
C GLY A 113 10.18 1.49 4.32
N SER A 114 10.27 2.73 4.81
CA SER A 114 11.29 3.72 4.41
C SER A 114 12.40 3.95 5.44
N ALA A 115 12.47 3.16 6.51
CA ALA A 115 13.36 3.37 7.65
C ALA A 115 14.79 2.81 7.43
N THR A 116 15.39 3.10 6.27
CA THR A 116 16.83 2.89 6.05
C THR A 116 17.58 4.22 6.13
N LEU A 117 18.86 4.16 6.48
CA LEU A 117 19.70 5.37 6.59
C LEU A 117 19.76 6.11 5.26
N GLU A 118 19.97 5.37 4.17
CA GLU A 118 20.07 5.87 2.81
C GLU A 118 18.77 6.57 2.40
N THR A 119 17.63 5.87 2.53
CA THR A 119 16.31 6.39 2.15
C THR A 119 15.96 7.64 2.94
N ARG A 120 16.13 7.61 4.27
CA ARG A 120 15.79 8.77 5.13
C ARG A 120 16.72 9.96 4.88
N THR A 121 17.99 9.72 4.56
CA THR A 121 18.94 10.77 4.20
C THR A 121 18.53 11.44 2.88
N GLU A 122 18.28 10.65 1.84
CA GLU A 122 17.86 11.18 0.53
C GLU A 122 16.53 11.93 0.61
N MET A 123 15.56 11.42 1.37
CA MET A 123 14.29 12.10 1.62
C MET A 123 14.50 13.47 2.30
N ALA A 124 15.36 13.53 3.31
CA ALA A 124 15.66 14.78 4.02
C ALA A 124 16.35 15.80 3.11
N VAL A 125 17.33 15.36 2.31
CA VAL A 125 18.00 16.20 1.32
C VAL A 125 17.01 16.73 0.29
N LEU A 126 16.18 15.85 -0.29
CA LEU A 126 15.16 16.23 -1.27
C LEU A 126 14.17 17.26 -0.70
N ALA A 127 13.74 17.10 0.56
CA ALA A 127 12.86 18.06 1.22
C ALA A 127 13.54 19.43 1.40
N ALA A 128 14.79 19.44 1.86
CA ALA A 128 15.57 20.68 2.03
C ALA A 128 15.82 21.39 0.68
N GLU A 129 16.18 20.65 -0.36
CA GLU A 129 16.36 21.20 -1.72
C GLU A 129 15.07 21.85 -2.24
N ASN A 130 13.93 21.18 -2.04
CA ASN A 130 12.63 21.70 -2.47
C ASN A 130 12.24 22.99 -1.72
N LEU A 131 12.53 23.06 -0.42
CA LEU A 131 12.31 24.28 0.37
C LEU A 131 13.16 25.44 -0.16
N VAL A 132 14.45 25.20 -0.41
CA VAL A 132 15.36 26.24 -0.94
C VAL A 132 14.89 26.72 -2.31
N LYS A 133 14.46 25.82 -3.20
CA LYS A 133 13.91 26.20 -4.51
C LYS A 133 12.68 27.08 -4.37
N ALA A 134 11.71 26.68 -3.54
CA ALA A 134 10.51 27.46 -3.31
C ALA A 134 10.82 28.87 -2.80
N LEU A 135 11.76 29.01 -1.85
CA LEU A 135 12.18 30.30 -1.29
C LEU A 135 12.90 31.21 -2.32
N LYS A 136 13.49 30.62 -3.36
CA LYS A 136 14.11 31.35 -4.48
C LYS A 136 13.13 31.69 -5.60
N GLY A 137 11.85 31.30 -5.47
CA GLY A 137 10.87 31.42 -6.55
C GLY A 137 11.06 30.39 -7.67
N GLU A 138 11.88 29.37 -7.45
CA GLU A 138 12.05 28.26 -8.39
C GLU A 138 11.01 27.17 -8.15
N ARG A 139 10.62 26.46 -9.21
CA ARG A 139 9.69 25.32 -9.10
C ARG A 139 10.31 24.14 -8.33
N PRO A 140 9.71 23.70 -7.21
CA PRO A 140 10.15 22.50 -6.51
C PRO A 140 9.97 21.23 -7.37
N ARG A 141 10.88 20.27 -7.21
CA ARG A 141 10.75 18.91 -7.77
C ARG A 141 9.60 18.17 -7.09
N TYR A 142 8.91 17.33 -7.86
CA TYR A 142 7.80 16.48 -7.36
C TYR A 142 6.67 17.24 -6.64
N CYS A 143 6.42 18.50 -7.02
CA CYS A 143 5.31 19.27 -6.47
C CYS A 143 3.96 18.57 -6.77
N VAL A 144 3.21 18.28 -5.72
CA VAL A 144 1.96 17.50 -5.79
C VAL A 144 0.74 18.33 -6.16
N ASN A 145 0.83 19.65 -5.99
CA ASN A 145 -0.22 20.63 -6.25
C ASN A 145 0.33 21.79 -7.11
N PRO A 146 0.84 21.51 -8.33
CA PRO A 146 1.53 22.51 -9.15
C PRO A 146 0.65 23.71 -9.53
N GLU A 147 -0.67 23.58 -9.47
CA GLU A 147 -1.63 24.67 -9.70
C GLU A 147 -1.52 25.85 -8.72
N VAL A 148 -0.84 25.66 -7.58
CA VAL A 148 -0.59 26.75 -6.61
C VAL A 148 0.65 27.58 -6.96
N LEU A 149 1.49 27.07 -7.87
CA LEU A 149 2.66 27.79 -8.34
C LEU A 149 2.18 28.80 -9.38
N LYS A 150 2.27 30.10 -9.05
CA LYS A 150 2.05 31.17 -10.02
C LYS A 150 3.23 31.21 -11.00
N ASP A 151 2.94 31.53 -12.26
CA ASP A 151 3.96 31.74 -13.31
C ASP A 151 5.00 32.80 -12.91
#